data_AF-A0A7C5S4I4-F1
#
_entry.id   AF-A0A7C5S4I4-F1
#
_cell.length_a   1.000
_cell.length_b   1.000
_cell.length_c   1.000
_cell.angle_alpha   90.00
_cell.angle_beta   90.00
_cell.angle_gamma   90.00
#
_symmetry.space_group_name_H-M   'P 1'
#
loop_
_entity.id
_entity.type
_entity.pdbx_description
1 polymer ?
#
loop_
_entity_poly.entity_id
_entity_poly.type
_entity_poly.pdbx_seq_one_letter_code
_entity_poly.pdbx_strand_id
1 'polypeptide(L)'
;MNFALRISFVAIVFILLTIFPENLSRSAMPHRTEIITPSEEAQLYRFLMRSKVEKLDALMNRYSWFNGNVMVVKDHKIIYQHAQGFANYLTREPLTTESVFELASVSKQFTAIAILMLYERNLIDIDDPVHLLMPELPYQNITIRQLLNHTSGLPNYMWVLEHKWDEPHFPSNEEMLAALVKHHPYPFFWAGRRYNYSNTGYALLASVVERATGQTFSQFLRENIFAPLDMRNSFTSTELLDSTFHLTSQAFGHHRAWRRFRLNTPVVHDRVLGDKGIFSNLHDLYKWDQALYSEKLLSSETLELAYQPLTFSNRRSLPYGFGFRIGNRNGEKYVYHHGLWEGFRTSFIRHIESGNSIILLNNTNQQVNNQLVRQIQNILDEPVEYSPTQIIALKIIQEGIEAGLDLYANMLAENKITLPDATELFEFAALLAQINKPALANRVIKFYETTSLSRDTELPLAKN
;
A
#
# COMPACT_ATOMS: atom_id res chain seq x y z
N MET A 1 29.87 24.11 8.92
CA MET A 1 29.47 23.53 10.21
C MET A 1 28.13 22.83 9.99
N ASN A 2 28.03 21.55 10.38
CA ASN A 2 27.05 20.52 9.95
C ASN A 2 27.25 19.94 8.53
N PHE A 3 28.31 19.14 8.38
CA PHE A 3 28.38 18.08 7.37
C PHE A 3 27.42 16.96 7.80
N ALA A 4 26.13 17.15 7.57
CA ALA A 4 25.19 16.04 7.55
C ALA A 4 25.49 15.27 6.25
N LEU A 5 26.23 14.16 6.35
CA LEU A 5 26.32 13.18 5.27
C LEU A 5 24.91 12.67 4.98
N ARG A 6 24.22 13.31 4.02
CA ARG A 6 23.05 12.73 3.37
C ARG A 6 23.53 11.60 2.48
N ILE A 7 23.83 10.46 3.08
CA ILE A 7 24.02 9.23 2.33
C ILE A 7 22.60 8.79 1.93
N SER A 8 22.20 9.08 0.70
CA SER A 8 20.99 8.48 0.14
C SER A 8 21.16 6.96 0.14
N PHE A 9 20.13 6.23 0.57
CA PHE A 9 20.10 4.75 0.55
C PHE A 9 20.44 4.17 -0.84
N VAL A 10 20.12 4.91 -1.92
CA VAL A 10 20.56 4.61 -3.29
C VAL A 10 22.08 4.47 -3.39
N ALA A 11 22.88 5.27 -2.67
CA ALA A 11 24.34 5.14 -2.65
C ALA A 11 24.80 3.89 -1.88
N ILE A 12 24.13 3.49 -0.79
CA ILE A 12 24.45 2.27 -0.03
C ILE A 12 24.12 1.01 -0.84
N VAL A 13 23.03 1.03 -1.61
CA VAL A 13 22.61 -0.08 -2.49
C VAL A 13 23.36 -0.09 -3.82
N PHE A 14 23.67 1.07 -4.42
CA PHE A 14 24.52 1.14 -5.62
C PHE A 14 25.93 0.62 -5.33
N ILE A 15 26.49 0.93 -4.15
CA ILE A 15 27.82 0.44 -3.77
C ILE A 15 27.85 -1.08 -3.56
N LEU A 16 26.69 -1.70 -3.25
CA LEU A 16 26.56 -3.17 -3.21
C LEU A 16 26.42 -3.81 -4.62
N LEU A 17 26.09 -3.03 -5.66
CA LEU A 17 25.88 -3.51 -7.03
C LEU A 17 26.98 -3.10 -8.03
N THR A 18 27.74 -2.03 -7.79
CA THR A 18 28.79 -1.56 -8.71
C THR A 18 30.19 -1.87 -8.19
N ILE A 19 30.71 -2.98 -8.72
CA ILE A 19 32.06 -3.52 -8.57
C ILE A 19 33.14 -2.50 -8.96
N PHE A 20 34.26 -2.50 -8.24
CA PHE A 20 35.51 -1.80 -8.54
C PHE A 20 35.97 -2.01 -10.00
N PRO A 21 36.56 -1.01 -10.68
CA PRO A 21 37.15 -1.22 -11.99
C PRO A 21 38.36 -2.16 -11.89
N GLU A 22 38.42 -3.13 -12.80
CA GLU A 22 39.61 -3.92 -13.09
C GLU A 22 40.80 -2.99 -13.34
N ASN A 23 41.78 -2.99 -12.43
CA ASN A 23 43.21 -3.09 -12.74
C ASN A 23 44.05 -2.84 -11.47
N LEU A 24 44.71 -3.91 -10.97
CA LEU A 24 46.15 -3.92 -10.62
C LEU A 24 46.53 -5.29 -10.01
N SER A 25 47.26 -6.07 -10.81
CA SER A 25 48.34 -7.01 -10.44
C SER A 25 48.21 -7.93 -9.20
N ARG A 26 47.98 -9.22 -9.51
CA ARG A 26 48.52 -10.48 -8.93
C ARG A 26 48.54 -10.68 -7.39
N SER A 27 47.94 -11.83 -7.04
CA SER A 27 48.00 -12.64 -5.82
C SER A 27 47.10 -12.25 -4.65
N ALA A 28 45.82 -12.61 -4.73
CA ALA A 28 45.01 -13.06 -3.60
C ALA A 28 43.82 -13.88 -4.12
N MET A 29 43.40 -14.89 -3.36
CA MET A 29 42.27 -15.78 -3.63
C MET A 29 40.99 -15.02 -4.06
N PRO A 30 40.10 -15.61 -4.88
CA PRO A 30 38.86 -14.94 -5.25
C PRO A 30 37.97 -14.81 -4.01
N HIS A 31 37.87 -13.60 -3.46
CA HIS A 31 36.77 -13.28 -2.55
C HIS A 31 35.47 -13.41 -3.34
N ARG A 32 34.74 -14.49 -3.08
CA ARG A 32 33.40 -14.71 -3.62
C ARG A 32 32.51 -13.60 -3.07
N THR A 33 32.16 -12.62 -3.90
CA THR A 33 31.18 -11.59 -3.57
C THR A 33 29.83 -12.29 -3.36
N GLU A 34 29.33 -12.29 -2.13
CA GLU A 34 28.06 -12.93 -1.78
C GLU A 34 26.89 -12.07 -2.29
N ILE A 35 26.32 -12.40 -3.45
CA ILE A 35 25.15 -11.71 -4.05
C ILE A 35 23.98 -11.67 -3.07
N ILE A 36 23.52 -10.47 -2.68
CA ILE A 36 22.36 -10.28 -1.78
C ILE A 36 21.07 -10.40 -2.60
N THR A 37 20.13 -11.25 -2.19
CA THR A 37 18.82 -11.35 -2.87
C THR A 37 17.87 -10.22 -2.43
N PRO A 38 16.82 -9.89 -3.21
CA PRO A 38 15.87 -8.83 -2.82
C PRO A 38 15.18 -9.07 -1.47
N SER A 39 14.96 -10.33 -1.08
CA SER A 39 14.39 -10.67 0.23
C SER A 39 15.37 -10.38 1.37
N GLU A 40 16.64 -10.67 1.15
CA GLU A 40 17.73 -10.40 2.11
C GLU A 40 17.92 -8.88 2.29
N GLU A 41 17.84 -8.14 1.19
CA GLU A 41 17.91 -6.67 1.19
C GLU A 41 16.74 -6.02 1.96
N ALA A 42 15.54 -6.59 1.88
CA ALA A 42 14.38 -6.10 2.60
C ALA A 42 14.52 -6.25 4.13
N GLN A 43 15.12 -7.35 4.59
CA GLN A 43 15.34 -7.57 6.02
C GLN A 43 16.41 -6.60 6.58
N LEU A 44 17.50 -6.40 5.83
CA LEU A 44 18.52 -5.41 6.15
C LEU A 44 17.93 -3.99 6.17
N TYR A 45 17.08 -3.68 5.19
CA TYR A 45 16.42 -2.38 5.12
C TYR A 45 15.52 -2.10 6.34
N ARG A 46 14.78 -3.11 6.83
CA ARG A 46 13.98 -2.96 8.06
C ARG A 46 14.84 -2.64 9.28
N PHE A 47 15.98 -3.31 9.43
CA PHE A 47 16.93 -3.01 10.50
C PHE A 47 17.38 -1.54 10.45
N LEU A 48 17.73 -1.05 9.26
CA LEU A 48 18.13 0.33 9.03
C LEU A 48 17.01 1.36 9.30
N MET A 49 15.75 0.94 9.21
CA MET A 49 14.58 1.79 9.48
C MET A 49 14.08 1.69 10.92
N ARG A 50 14.85 1.06 11.84
CA ARG A 50 14.47 0.83 13.25
C ARG A 50 13.92 2.07 13.94
N SER A 51 14.59 3.22 13.83
CA SER A 51 14.14 4.47 14.46
C SER A 51 12.75 4.92 14.00
N LYS A 52 12.39 4.67 12.74
CA LYS A 52 11.02 4.90 12.23
C LYS A 52 10.05 3.84 12.74
N VAL A 53 10.46 2.56 12.75
CA VAL A 53 9.64 1.45 13.25
C VAL A 53 9.26 1.68 14.71
N GLU A 54 10.20 2.06 15.56
CA GLU A 54 9.94 2.37 16.98
C GLU A 54 8.95 3.53 17.15
N LYS A 55 9.07 4.59 16.32
CA LYS A 55 8.10 5.70 16.30
C LYS A 55 6.71 5.24 15.83
N LEU A 56 6.63 4.31 14.88
CA LEU A 56 5.38 3.72 14.41
C LEU A 56 4.75 2.82 15.50
N ASP A 57 5.55 2.04 16.23
CA ASP A 57 5.06 1.25 17.37
C ASP A 57 4.56 2.15 18.50
N ALA A 58 5.32 3.17 18.87
CA ALA A 58 4.89 4.16 19.85
C ALA A 58 3.60 4.86 19.42
N LEU A 59 3.45 5.15 18.12
CA LEU A 59 2.23 5.67 17.55
C LEU A 59 1.07 4.68 17.72
N MET A 60 1.22 3.43 17.28
CA MET A 60 0.15 2.42 17.36
C MET A 60 -0.27 2.14 18.81
N ASN A 61 0.67 2.15 19.76
CA ASN A 61 0.38 2.03 21.19
C ASN A 61 -0.50 3.18 21.72
N ARG A 62 -0.31 4.42 21.24
CA ARG A 62 -1.21 5.55 21.58
C ARG A 62 -2.60 5.40 20.97
N TYR A 63 -2.71 4.66 19.88
CA TYR A 63 -3.97 4.28 19.23
C TYR A 63 -4.38 2.86 19.61
N SER A 64 -4.19 2.43 20.85
CA SER A 64 -4.57 1.08 21.33
C SER A 64 -6.06 0.71 21.12
N TRP A 65 -6.91 1.70 20.85
CA TRP A 65 -8.33 1.52 20.52
C TRP A 65 -8.62 1.36 19.02
N PHE A 66 -7.64 1.59 18.14
CA PHE A 66 -7.76 1.29 16.71
C PHE A 66 -7.95 -0.23 16.54
N ASN A 67 -8.82 -0.62 15.62
CA ASN A 67 -9.14 -2.01 15.37
C ASN A 67 -8.97 -2.27 13.87
N GLY A 68 -7.84 -2.85 13.50
CA GLY A 68 -7.45 -2.93 12.11
C GLY A 68 -5.99 -3.28 11.88
N ASN A 69 -5.62 -3.21 10.61
CA ASN A 69 -4.32 -3.53 10.08
C ASN A 69 -3.65 -2.30 9.47
N VAL A 70 -2.34 -2.19 9.66
CA VAL A 70 -1.50 -1.09 9.17
C VAL A 70 -0.31 -1.66 8.43
N MET A 71 0.00 -1.10 7.26
CA MET A 71 1.27 -1.32 6.58
C MET A 71 1.87 0.01 6.15
N VAL A 72 3.18 0.16 6.38
CA VAL A 72 3.97 1.30 5.92
C VAL A 72 5.08 0.78 5.02
N VAL A 73 5.11 1.31 3.81
CA VAL A 73 6.08 1.02 2.78
C VAL A 73 6.95 2.27 2.63
N LYS A 74 8.27 2.06 2.63
CA LYS A 74 9.24 3.10 2.35
C LYS A 74 10.20 2.61 1.29
N ASP A 75 10.45 3.43 0.26
CA ASP A 75 11.35 3.13 -0.85
C ASP A 75 11.03 1.74 -1.47
N HIS A 76 9.75 1.49 -1.78
CA HIS A 76 9.20 0.22 -2.28
C HIS A 76 9.33 -0.98 -1.35
N LYS A 77 9.72 -0.80 -0.08
CA LYS A 77 9.91 -1.91 0.87
C LYS A 77 9.03 -1.75 2.09
N ILE A 78 8.41 -2.84 2.53
CA ILE A 78 7.62 -2.85 3.77
C ILE A 78 8.56 -2.61 4.96
N ILE A 79 8.40 -1.49 5.65
CA ILE A 79 9.15 -1.20 6.89
C ILE A 79 8.34 -1.52 8.14
N TYR A 80 7.02 -1.52 8.03
CA TYR A 80 6.12 -1.72 9.16
C TYR A 80 4.87 -2.50 8.74
N GLN A 81 4.48 -3.46 9.56
CA GLN A 81 3.21 -4.18 9.44
C GLN A 81 2.70 -4.47 10.84
N HIS A 82 1.44 -4.12 11.12
CA HIS A 82 0.86 -4.28 12.44
C HIS A 82 -0.62 -4.63 12.33
N ALA A 83 -1.09 -5.52 13.19
CA ALA A 83 -2.49 -5.90 13.33
C ALA A 83 -2.86 -5.76 14.81
N GLN A 84 -4.02 -5.15 15.10
CA GLN A 84 -4.51 -5.05 16.46
C GLN A 84 -6.03 -5.03 16.52
N GLY A 85 -6.58 -5.60 17.58
CA GLY A 85 -8.01 -5.71 17.81
C GLY A 85 -8.60 -7.01 17.26
N PHE A 86 -9.90 -6.99 16.95
CA PHE A 86 -10.69 -8.18 16.64
C PHE A 86 -11.25 -8.17 15.22
N ALA A 87 -11.11 -9.30 14.52
CA ALA A 87 -11.77 -9.55 13.25
C ALA A 87 -13.28 -9.56 13.43
N ASN A 88 -13.74 -10.08 14.58
CA ASN A 88 -15.13 -10.13 14.99
C ASN A 88 -15.25 -9.81 16.49
N TYR A 89 -15.94 -8.71 16.83
CA TYR A 89 -16.12 -8.30 18.23
C TYR A 89 -17.01 -9.23 19.06
N LEU A 90 -17.87 -10.02 18.42
CA LEU A 90 -18.74 -10.99 19.12
C LEU A 90 -17.94 -12.23 19.54
N THR A 91 -17.16 -12.80 18.64
CA THR A 91 -16.37 -14.02 18.91
C THR A 91 -15.02 -13.72 19.55
N ARG A 92 -14.56 -12.45 19.49
CA ARG A 92 -13.23 -12.00 19.90
C ARG A 92 -12.09 -12.69 19.15
N GLU A 93 -12.35 -13.13 17.92
CA GLU A 93 -11.31 -13.59 17.02
C GLU A 93 -10.32 -12.44 16.75
N PRO A 94 -9.01 -12.61 16.99
CA PRO A 94 -8.03 -11.55 16.79
C PRO A 94 -7.82 -11.25 15.30
N LEU A 95 -7.53 -10.00 14.98
CA LEU A 95 -6.98 -9.66 13.67
C LEU A 95 -5.56 -10.19 13.53
N THR A 96 -5.21 -10.63 12.32
CA THR A 96 -3.83 -10.95 11.92
C THR A 96 -3.46 -10.10 10.69
N THR A 97 -2.19 -10.01 10.34
CA THR A 97 -1.76 -9.29 9.11
C THR A 97 -2.35 -9.89 7.84
N GLU A 98 -2.79 -11.16 7.89
CA GLU A 98 -3.43 -11.87 6.79
C GLU A 98 -4.94 -11.61 6.69
N SER A 99 -5.57 -11.06 7.74
CA SER A 99 -7.01 -10.82 7.75
C SER A 99 -7.44 -9.94 6.58
N VAL A 100 -8.50 -10.38 5.91
CA VAL A 100 -9.06 -9.71 4.73
C VAL A 100 -10.15 -8.71 5.13
N PHE A 101 -10.16 -7.53 4.50
CA PHE A 101 -11.12 -6.46 4.76
C PHE A 101 -11.84 -6.05 3.47
N GLU A 102 -13.07 -5.57 3.60
CA GLU A 102 -13.72 -4.88 2.48
C GLU A 102 -13.04 -3.52 2.23
N LEU A 103 -12.63 -3.31 0.99
CA LEU A 103 -11.89 -2.11 0.58
C LEU A 103 -12.77 -0.87 0.45
N ALA A 104 -14.10 -1.05 0.41
CA ALA A 104 -15.06 0.00 0.13
C ALA A 104 -14.62 0.76 -1.14
N SER A 105 -14.61 2.10 -1.12
CA SER A 105 -14.26 2.90 -2.29
C SER A 105 -12.79 2.84 -2.75
N VAL A 106 -11.88 2.18 -2.02
CA VAL A 106 -10.54 1.87 -2.59
C VAL A 106 -10.68 0.92 -3.79
N SER A 107 -11.76 0.11 -3.84
CA SER A 107 -12.10 -0.75 -4.99
C SER A 107 -12.16 -0.01 -6.33
N LYS A 108 -12.48 1.30 -6.30
CA LYS A 108 -12.56 2.14 -7.51
C LYS A 108 -11.24 2.20 -8.28
N GLN A 109 -10.10 2.05 -7.60
CA GLN A 109 -8.80 1.98 -8.27
C GLN A 109 -8.74 0.77 -9.22
N PHE A 110 -9.17 -0.39 -8.77
CA PHE A 110 -9.20 -1.61 -9.57
C PHE A 110 -10.14 -1.48 -10.77
N THR A 111 -11.32 -0.89 -10.56
CA THR A 111 -12.29 -0.61 -11.64
C THR A 111 -11.73 0.34 -12.68
N ALA A 112 -11.07 1.43 -12.25
CA ALA A 112 -10.45 2.38 -13.17
C ALA A 112 -9.31 1.74 -13.97
N ILE A 113 -8.46 0.94 -13.34
CA ILE A 113 -7.40 0.21 -14.02
C ILE A 113 -7.98 -0.83 -14.99
N ALA A 114 -9.04 -1.56 -14.62
CA ALA A 114 -9.71 -2.49 -15.53
C ALA A 114 -10.21 -1.78 -16.80
N ILE A 115 -10.81 -0.59 -16.67
CA ILE A 115 -11.23 0.23 -17.81
C ILE A 115 -10.04 0.67 -18.66
N LEU A 116 -8.95 1.10 -18.04
CA LEU A 116 -7.73 1.46 -18.76
C LEU A 116 -7.07 0.26 -19.45
N MET A 117 -7.20 -0.95 -18.92
CA MET A 117 -6.74 -2.17 -19.61
C MET A 117 -7.56 -2.43 -20.87
N LEU A 118 -8.87 -2.17 -20.84
CA LEU A 118 -9.70 -2.27 -22.05
C LEU A 118 -9.36 -1.19 -23.07
N TYR A 119 -9.08 0.03 -22.61
CA TYR A 119 -8.61 1.13 -23.45
C TYR A 119 -7.27 0.79 -24.14
N GLU A 120 -6.28 0.30 -23.40
CA GLU A 120 -4.98 -0.09 -23.95
C GLU A 120 -5.08 -1.27 -24.94
N ARG A 121 -6.07 -2.14 -24.73
CA ARG A 121 -6.42 -3.24 -25.67
C ARG A 121 -7.27 -2.79 -26.86
N ASN A 122 -7.57 -1.50 -27.00
CA ASN A 122 -8.45 -0.92 -28.04
C ASN A 122 -9.85 -1.55 -28.08
N LEU A 123 -10.35 -2.04 -26.93
CA LEU A 123 -11.71 -2.59 -26.83
C LEU A 123 -12.75 -1.50 -26.59
N ILE A 124 -12.32 -0.35 -26.06
CA ILE A 124 -13.13 0.85 -25.83
C ILE A 124 -12.27 2.08 -26.07
N ASP A 125 -12.88 3.22 -26.41
CA ASP A 125 -12.28 4.53 -26.15
C ASP A 125 -12.88 5.09 -24.84
N ILE A 126 -12.06 5.69 -23.96
CA ILE A 126 -12.59 6.30 -22.73
C ILE A 126 -13.39 7.58 -23.01
N ASP A 127 -13.24 8.19 -24.18
CA ASP A 127 -14.06 9.32 -24.61
C ASP A 127 -15.35 8.90 -25.34
N ASP A 128 -15.53 7.60 -25.59
CA ASP A 128 -16.76 7.09 -26.19
C ASP A 128 -17.96 7.31 -25.28
N PRO A 129 -19.14 7.59 -25.88
CA PRO A 129 -20.40 7.55 -25.16
C PRO A 129 -20.70 6.16 -24.60
N VAL A 130 -21.12 6.11 -23.34
CA VAL A 130 -21.50 4.88 -22.64
C VAL A 130 -22.66 4.15 -23.34
N HIS A 131 -23.53 4.89 -24.03
CA HIS A 131 -24.67 4.31 -24.75
C HIS A 131 -24.27 3.37 -25.91
N LEU A 132 -23.01 3.42 -26.39
CA LEU A 132 -22.53 2.48 -27.41
C LEU A 132 -22.46 1.05 -26.85
N LEU A 133 -22.19 0.91 -25.55
CA LEU A 133 -22.12 -0.39 -24.86
C LEU A 133 -23.40 -0.73 -24.09
N MET A 134 -24.17 0.28 -23.70
CA MET A 134 -25.41 0.14 -22.93
C MET A 134 -26.50 1.04 -23.53
N PRO A 135 -27.03 0.72 -24.74
CA PRO A 135 -28.03 1.53 -25.43
C PRO A 135 -29.35 1.66 -24.65
N GLU A 136 -29.63 0.73 -23.74
CA GLU A 136 -30.77 0.75 -22.83
C GLU A 136 -30.68 1.82 -21.73
N LEU A 137 -29.47 2.33 -21.44
CA LEU A 137 -29.26 3.30 -20.37
C LEU A 137 -30.01 4.61 -20.69
N PRO A 138 -30.91 5.09 -19.82
CA PRO A 138 -31.82 6.18 -20.17
C PRO A 138 -31.18 7.56 -19.97
N TYR A 139 -29.85 7.62 -19.89
CA TYR A 139 -29.05 8.84 -19.70
C TYR A 139 -28.11 9.03 -20.89
N GLN A 140 -28.39 10.05 -21.69
CA GLN A 140 -27.67 10.32 -22.93
C GLN A 140 -26.43 11.20 -22.71
N ASN A 141 -25.50 11.17 -23.67
CA ASN A 141 -24.31 12.02 -23.72
C ASN A 141 -23.36 11.91 -22.52
N ILE A 142 -23.33 10.75 -21.85
CA ILE A 142 -22.34 10.44 -20.81
C ILE A 142 -21.22 9.63 -21.46
N THR A 143 -19.96 10.05 -21.30
CA THR A 143 -18.77 9.28 -21.73
C THR A 143 -18.21 8.42 -20.61
N ILE A 144 -17.42 7.40 -20.96
CA ILE A 144 -16.73 6.53 -20.00
C ILE A 144 -15.81 7.37 -19.09
N ARG A 145 -15.10 8.36 -19.64
CA ARG A 145 -14.27 9.33 -18.91
C ARG A 145 -15.08 10.09 -17.86
N GLN A 146 -16.31 10.47 -18.18
CA GLN A 146 -17.18 11.18 -17.25
C GLN A 146 -17.68 10.30 -16.09
N LEU A 147 -17.77 8.98 -16.29
CA LEU A 147 -17.95 8.04 -15.19
C LEU A 147 -16.70 7.97 -14.30
N LEU A 148 -15.51 7.82 -14.91
CA LEU A 148 -14.23 7.70 -14.19
C LEU A 148 -13.91 8.92 -13.32
N ASN A 149 -14.20 10.13 -13.80
CA ASN A 149 -13.85 11.39 -13.12
C ASN A 149 -15.01 12.04 -12.34
N HIS A 150 -16.14 11.33 -12.16
CA HIS A 150 -17.32 11.78 -11.41
C HIS A 150 -18.00 13.04 -11.96
N THR A 151 -18.13 13.16 -13.28
CA THR A 151 -18.81 14.29 -13.93
C THR A 151 -20.06 13.91 -14.71
N SER A 152 -20.54 12.66 -14.58
CA SER A 152 -21.70 12.15 -15.33
C SER A 152 -23.05 12.74 -14.90
N GLY A 153 -23.19 13.18 -13.64
CA GLY A 153 -24.46 13.68 -13.09
C GLY A 153 -25.51 12.60 -12.82
N LEU A 154 -25.12 11.32 -12.88
CA LEU A 154 -26.02 10.18 -12.68
C LEU A 154 -26.70 10.19 -11.30
N PRO A 155 -27.97 9.73 -11.22
CA PRO A 155 -28.67 9.55 -9.96
C PRO A 155 -28.05 8.42 -9.13
N ASN A 156 -28.37 8.37 -7.83
CA ASN A 156 -27.84 7.36 -6.92
C ASN A 156 -28.56 6.01 -7.08
N TYR A 157 -27.89 5.01 -7.64
CA TYR A 157 -28.46 3.66 -7.83
C TYR A 157 -28.80 2.97 -6.51
N MET A 158 -28.02 3.23 -5.44
CA MET A 158 -28.25 2.60 -4.13
C MET A 158 -29.63 3.00 -3.61
N TRP A 159 -30.02 4.28 -3.77
CA TRP A 159 -31.34 4.76 -3.39
C TRP A 159 -32.44 4.05 -4.19
N VAL A 160 -32.23 3.81 -5.49
CA VAL A 160 -33.18 3.06 -6.32
C VAL A 160 -33.35 1.65 -5.78
N LEU A 161 -32.26 0.93 -5.54
CA LEU A 161 -32.31 -0.43 -5.04
C LEU A 161 -32.96 -0.51 -3.64
N GLU A 162 -32.58 0.38 -2.71
CA GLU A 162 -33.16 0.43 -1.36
C GLU A 162 -34.68 0.63 -1.33
N HIS A 163 -35.25 1.32 -2.33
CA HIS A 163 -36.66 1.70 -2.34
C HIS A 163 -37.50 0.92 -3.36
N LYS A 164 -36.87 0.24 -4.32
CA LYS A 164 -37.55 -0.34 -5.49
C LYS A 164 -37.15 -1.78 -5.78
N TRP A 165 -36.12 -2.32 -5.13
CA TRP A 165 -35.72 -3.71 -5.27
C TRP A 165 -36.50 -4.58 -4.28
N ASP A 166 -37.37 -5.45 -4.79
CA ASP A 166 -38.24 -6.34 -4.03
C ASP A 166 -37.91 -7.84 -4.23
N GLU A 167 -36.88 -8.14 -5.02
CA GLU A 167 -36.44 -9.52 -5.26
C GLU A 167 -35.76 -10.14 -4.03
N PRO A 168 -35.89 -11.47 -3.82
CA PRO A 168 -35.40 -12.15 -2.62
C PRO A 168 -33.89 -12.38 -2.60
N HIS A 169 -33.14 -11.80 -3.55
CA HIS A 169 -31.69 -11.91 -3.66
C HIS A 169 -31.05 -10.54 -3.87
N PHE A 170 -29.72 -10.48 -3.71
CA PHE A 170 -28.98 -9.26 -4.04
C PHE A 170 -28.92 -9.08 -5.57
N PRO A 171 -29.07 -7.84 -6.07
CA PRO A 171 -28.93 -7.53 -7.49
C PRO A 171 -27.47 -7.63 -7.92
N SER A 172 -27.29 -8.19 -9.12
CA SER A 172 -26.08 -8.08 -9.92
C SER A 172 -25.89 -6.69 -10.54
N ASN A 173 -24.76 -6.44 -11.20
CA ASN A 173 -24.54 -5.23 -11.98
C ASN A 173 -25.55 -5.05 -13.12
N GLU A 174 -25.94 -6.14 -13.80
CA GLU A 174 -26.96 -6.12 -14.85
C GLU A 174 -28.35 -5.78 -14.30
N GLU A 175 -28.72 -6.34 -13.16
CA GLU A 175 -30.00 -6.05 -12.50
C GLU A 175 -30.05 -4.63 -11.93
N MET A 176 -28.92 -4.13 -11.42
CA MET A 176 -28.79 -2.73 -11.03
C MET A 176 -29.00 -1.78 -12.22
N LEU A 177 -28.41 -2.10 -13.38
CA LEU A 177 -28.64 -1.37 -14.62
C LEU A 177 -30.12 -1.43 -15.02
N ALA A 178 -30.72 -2.62 -15.02
CA ALA A 178 -32.14 -2.80 -15.34
C ALA A 178 -33.06 -2.00 -14.39
N ALA A 179 -32.72 -1.91 -13.10
CA ALA A 179 -33.45 -1.09 -12.14
C ALA A 179 -33.34 0.42 -12.47
N LEU A 180 -32.16 0.90 -12.88
CA LEU A 180 -31.98 2.28 -13.34
C LEU A 180 -32.80 2.58 -14.62
N VAL A 181 -32.88 1.63 -15.55
CA VAL A 181 -33.69 1.74 -16.77
C VAL A 181 -35.18 1.79 -16.42
N LYS A 182 -35.65 0.82 -15.63
CA LYS A 182 -37.07 0.68 -15.24
C LYS A 182 -37.60 1.90 -14.49
N HIS A 183 -36.81 2.43 -13.55
CA HIS A 183 -37.26 3.52 -12.67
C HIS A 183 -36.85 4.91 -13.13
N HIS A 184 -35.85 5.02 -14.00
CA HIS A 184 -35.37 6.24 -14.64
C HIS A 184 -35.40 7.51 -13.76
N PRO A 185 -34.76 7.50 -12.57
CA PRO A 185 -34.68 8.70 -11.75
C PRO A 185 -34.00 9.85 -12.48
N TYR A 186 -34.44 11.09 -12.24
CA TYR A 186 -33.85 12.26 -12.87
C TYR A 186 -32.35 12.40 -12.54
N PRO A 187 -31.49 12.71 -13.52
CA PRO A 187 -30.09 13.00 -13.27
C PRO A 187 -29.95 14.27 -12.42
N PHE A 188 -28.92 14.33 -11.58
CA PHE A 188 -28.65 15.50 -10.73
C PHE A 188 -28.24 16.73 -11.55
N PHE A 189 -27.56 16.52 -12.68
CA PHE A 189 -27.14 17.55 -13.63
C PHE A 189 -26.70 16.93 -14.97
N TRP A 190 -26.55 17.76 -15.99
CA TRP A 190 -26.00 17.38 -17.30
C TRP A 190 -24.53 16.99 -17.22
N ALA A 191 -24.14 15.92 -17.92
CA ALA A 191 -22.79 15.39 -17.93
C ALA A 191 -21.73 16.47 -18.28
N GLY A 192 -20.57 16.41 -17.62
CA GLY A 192 -19.46 17.36 -17.77
C GLY A 192 -19.64 18.70 -17.05
N ARG A 193 -20.84 19.03 -16.55
CA ARG A 193 -21.13 20.35 -15.96
C ARG A 193 -20.47 20.58 -14.60
N ARG A 194 -20.39 19.54 -13.76
CA ARG A 194 -19.92 19.62 -12.36
C ARG A 194 -19.26 18.31 -11.95
N TYR A 195 -18.45 18.37 -10.90
CA TYR A 195 -18.00 17.18 -10.17
C TYR A 195 -19.02 16.83 -9.10
N ASN A 196 -19.43 15.56 -9.07
CA ASN A 196 -20.21 14.97 -8.00
C ASN A 196 -19.82 13.50 -7.85
N TYR A 197 -19.13 13.17 -6.76
CA TYR A 197 -18.68 11.81 -6.48
C TYR A 197 -19.86 10.82 -6.58
N SER A 198 -19.75 9.86 -7.51
CA SER A 198 -20.85 8.98 -7.91
C SER A 198 -20.45 7.52 -7.81
N ASN A 199 -21.10 6.79 -6.91
CA ASN A 199 -21.00 5.34 -6.87
C ASN A 199 -21.65 4.71 -8.11
N THR A 200 -22.77 5.27 -8.58
CA THR A 200 -23.42 4.83 -9.83
C THR A 200 -22.47 4.85 -11.01
N GLY A 201 -21.64 5.89 -11.13
CA GLY A 201 -20.65 5.97 -12.20
C GLY A 201 -19.71 4.77 -12.22
N TYR A 202 -19.18 4.39 -11.06
CA TYR A 202 -18.26 3.25 -10.94
C TYR A 202 -18.96 1.89 -11.03
N ALA A 203 -20.20 1.78 -10.57
CA ALA A 203 -21.01 0.58 -10.78
C ALA A 203 -21.29 0.33 -12.27
N LEU A 204 -21.56 1.39 -13.04
CA LEU A 204 -21.68 1.31 -14.49
C LEU A 204 -20.35 1.03 -15.20
N LEU A 205 -19.20 1.45 -14.65
CA LEU A 205 -17.90 1.07 -15.20
C LEU A 205 -17.64 -0.44 -15.09
N ALA A 206 -18.08 -1.10 -14.01
CA ALA A 206 -18.07 -2.55 -13.96
C ALA A 206 -18.93 -3.16 -15.06
N SER A 207 -20.14 -2.62 -15.31
CA SER A 207 -20.98 -3.04 -16.44
C SER A 207 -20.34 -2.78 -17.82
N VAL A 208 -19.56 -1.70 -17.98
CA VAL A 208 -18.76 -1.46 -19.20
C VAL A 208 -17.77 -2.59 -19.43
N VAL A 209 -17.07 -3.04 -18.37
CA VAL A 209 -16.16 -4.19 -18.47
C VAL A 209 -16.92 -5.44 -18.89
N GLU A 210 -18.08 -5.69 -18.31
CA GLU A 210 -18.90 -6.85 -18.63
C GLU A 210 -19.38 -6.83 -20.09
N ARG A 211 -19.89 -5.69 -20.56
CA ARG A 211 -20.37 -5.52 -21.94
C ARG A 211 -19.24 -5.61 -22.97
N ALA A 212 -18.07 -5.04 -22.68
CA ALA A 212 -16.94 -5.03 -23.61
C ALA A 212 -16.23 -6.39 -23.73
N THR A 213 -16.31 -7.24 -22.69
CA THR A 213 -15.55 -8.51 -22.63
C THR A 213 -16.42 -9.76 -22.69
N GLY A 214 -17.70 -9.65 -22.34
CA GLY A 214 -18.59 -10.79 -22.12
C GLY A 214 -18.31 -11.58 -20.83
N GLN A 215 -17.34 -11.16 -20.02
CA GLN A 215 -17.04 -11.76 -18.72
C GLN A 215 -17.79 -11.05 -17.61
N THR A 216 -18.03 -11.72 -16.48
CA THR A 216 -18.45 -11.00 -15.25
C THR A 216 -17.31 -10.10 -14.76
N PHE A 217 -17.63 -8.99 -14.09
CA PHE A 217 -16.58 -8.11 -13.57
C PHE A 217 -15.65 -8.82 -12.56
N SER A 218 -16.20 -9.71 -11.73
CA SER A 218 -15.44 -10.56 -10.81
C SER A 218 -14.42 -11.44 -11.54
N GLN A 219 -14.85 -12.13 -12.59
CA GLN A 219 -13.98 -12.97 -13.42
C GLN A 219 -12.87 -12.14 -14.07
N PHE A 220 -13.21 -10.98 -14.65
CA PHE A 220 -12.23 -10.11 -15.28
C PHE A 220 -11.14 -9.67 -14.29
N LEU A 221 -11.53 -9.20 -13.08
CA LEU A 221 -10.57 -8.82 -12.05
C LEU A 221 -9.67 -9.98 -11.64
N ARG A 222 -10.24 -11.18 -11.47
CA ARG A 222 -9.49 -12.38 -11.10
C ARG A 222 -8.45 -12.74 -12.16
N GLU A 223 -8.85 -12.81 -13.43
CA GLU A 223 -8.00 -13.23 -14.55
C GLU A 223 -6.95 -12.18 -14.95
N ASN A 224 -7.29 -10.89 -14.84
CA ASN A 224 -6.47 -9.82 -15.39
C ASN A 224 -5.69 -9.04 -14.32
N ILE A 225 -6.08 -9.10 -13.05
CA ILE A 225 -5.42 -8.36 -11.96
C ILE A 225 -4.99 -9.30 -10.85
N PHE A 226 -5.92 -10.00 -10.18
CA PHE A 226 -5.59 -10.72 -8.94
C PHE A 226 -4.64 -11.90 -9.20
N ALA A 227 -4.95 -12.78 -10.16
CA ALA A 227 -4.09 -13.93 -10.46
C ALA A 227 -2.73 -13.51 -11.05
N PRO A 228 -2.63 -12.59 -12.04
CA PRO A 228 -1.34 -12.12 -12.55
C PRO A 228 -0.45 -11.48 -11.50
N LEU A 229 -1.05 -10.82 -10.50
CA LEU A 229 -0.33 -10.20 -9.38
C LEU A 229 -0.13 -11.13 -8.18
N ASP A 230 -0.59 -12.38 -8.24
CA ASP A 230 -0.57 -13.33 -7.12
C ASP A 230 -1.30 -12.79 -5.87
N MET A 231 -2.36 -12.01 -6.05
CA MET A 231 -3.20 -11.47 -4.98
C MET A 231 -4.24 -12.52 -4.54
N ARG A 232 -3.78 -13.56 -3.84
CA ARG A 232 -4.58 -14.76 -3.51
C ARG A 232 -5.66 -14.54 -2.45
N ASN A 233 -5.57 -13.44 -1.71
CA ASN A 233 -6.52 -13.04 -0.67
C ASN A 233 -7.42 -11.90 -1.15
N SER A 234 -7.44 -11.64 -2.46
CA SER A 234 -8.24 -10.60 -3.09
C SER A 234 -9.34 -11.19 -3.96
N PHE A 235 -10.57 -10.75 -3.74
CA PHE A 235 -11.76 -11.28 -4.37
C PHE A 235 -12.91 -10.26 -4.31
N THR A 236 -13.98 -10.50 -5.04
CA THR A 236 -15.17 -9.65 -5.04
C THR A 236 -16.26 -10.18 -4.10
N SER A 237 -17.15 -9.31 -3.64
CA SER A 237 -18.23 -9.63 -2.71
C SER A 237 -19.23 -10.64 -3.28
N THR A 238 -19.32 -10.75 -4.61
CA THR A 238 -20.10 -11.77 -5.32
C THR A 238 -19.55 -13.18 -5.12
N GLU A 239 -18.23 -13.34 -4.95
CA GLU A 239 -17.61 -14.65 -4.71
C GLU A 239 -18.00 -15.22 -3.35
N LEU A 240 -18.39 -14.36 -2.39
CA LEU A 240 -18.93 -14.79 -1.09
C LEU A 240 -20.31 -15.47 -1.19
N LEU A 241 -20.97 -15.42 -2.35
CA LEU A 241 -22.22 -16.13 -2.60
C LEU A 241 -21.96 -17.59 -3.02
N ASP A 242 -20.75 -17.91 -3.47
CA ASP A 242 -20.35 -19.27 -3.83
C ASP A 242 -20.06 -20.07 -2.55
N SER A 243 -20.82 -21.13 -2.32
CA SER A 243 -20.67 -21.99 -1.13
C SER A 243 -19.35 -22.75 -1.09
N THR A 244 -18.64 -22.84 -2.21
CA THR A 244 -17.31 -23.45 -2.30
C THR A 244 -16.18 -22.46 -1.98
N PHE A 245 -16.50 -21.17 -1.84
CA PHE A 245 -15.52 -20.14 -1.52
C PHE A 245 -15.16 -20.21 -0.02
N HIS A 246 -13.90 -20.53 0.26
CA HIS A 246 -13.41 -20.69 1.62
C HIS A 246 -12.38 -19.61 1.96
N LEU A 247 -12.66 -18.84 3.01
CA LEU A 247 -11.75 -17.86 3.57
C LEU A 247 -11.14 -18.37 4.87
N THR A 248 -9.83 -18.16 5.02
CA THR A 248 -9.10 -18.52 6.22
C THR A 248 -9.15 -17.44 7.30
N SER A 249 -9.25 -16.16 6.93
CA SER A 249 -9.36 -15.05 7.90
C SER A 249 -10.04 -13.82 7.28
N GLN A 250 -11.29 -13.55 7.68
CA GLN A 250 -12.06 -12.39 7.24
C GLN A 250 -12.37 -11.47 8.42
N ALA A 251 -12.08 -10.17 8.28
CA ALA A 251 -12.56 -9.15 9.18
C ALA A 251 -14.02 -8.82 8.85
N PHE A 252 -14.86 -8.72 9.87
CA PHE A 252 -16.25 -8.30 9.73
C PHE A 252 -16.37 -6.81 10.06
N GLY A 253 -17.23 -6.10 9.33
CA GLY A 253 -17.47 -4.68 9.57
C GLY A 253 -18.32 -4.45 10.81
N HIS A 254 -17.93 -3.47 11.63
CA HIS A 254 -18.66 -3.13 12.84
C HIS A 254 -19.03 -1.65 12.92
N HIS A 255 -20.20 -1.37 13.48
CA HIS A 255 -20.56 -0.04 13.93
C HIS A 255 -20.56 0.03 15.45
N ARG A 256 -20.09 1.17 15.98
CA ARG A 256 -20.21 1.47 17.40
C ARG A 256 -21.64 1.87 17.73
N ALA A 257 -22.32 1.07 18.55
CA ALA A 257 -23.61 1.37 19.16
C ALA A 257 -23.40 1.60 20.67
N TRP A 258 -23.44 2.86 21.10
CA TRP A 258 -23.12 3.27 22.48
C TRP A 258 -21.72 2.78 22.94
N ARG A 259 -21.65 1.89 23.94
CA ARG A 259 -20.42 1.34 24.50
C ARG A 259 -20.01 -0.01 23.89
N ARG A 260 -20.74 -0.50 22.87
CA ARG A 260 -20.50 -1.82 22.23
C ARG A 260 -20.33 -1.68 20.73
N PHE A 261 -19.59 -2.60 20.12
CA PHE A 261 -19.56 -2.80 18.68
C PHE A 261 -20.59 -3.85 18.29
N ARG A 262 -21.26 -3.63 17.17
CA ARG A 262 -22.22 -4.57 16.58
C ARG A 262 -21.78 -4.87 15.15
N LEU A 263 -21.98 -6.12 14.73
CA LEU A 263 -21.76 -6.51 13.34
C LEU A 263 -22.71 -5.73 12.43
N ASN A 264 -22.18 -5.30 11.29
CA ASN A 264 -23.00 -4.84 10.19
C ASN A 264 -23.57 -6.05 9.45
N THR A 265 -24.82 -5.91 9.00
CA THR A 265 -25.50 -6.91 8.19
C THR A 265 -25.44 -6.48 6.73
N PRO A 266 -25.29 -7.42 5.78
CA PRO A 266 -25.31 -7.07 4.37
C PRO A 266 -26.56 -6.28 3.98
N VAL A 267 -26.38 -5.29 3.11
CA VAL A 267 -27.46 -4.45 2.55
C VAL A 267 -27.68 -4.75 1.07
N VAL A 268 -28.84 -4.37 0.55
CA VAL A 268 -29.33 -4.78 -0.78
C VAL A 268 -28.32 -4.54 -1.90
N HIS A 269 -27.46 -3.54 -1.81
CA HIS A 269 -26.55 -3.15 -2.88
C HIS A 269 -25.09 -3.61 -2.66
N ASP A 270 -24.86 -4.58 -1.78
CA ASP A 270 -23.52 -5.13 -1.46
C ASP A 270 -22.95 -6.10 -2.50
N ARG A 271 -23.76 -6.52 -3.49
CA ARG A 271 -23.33 -7.40 -4.58
C ARG A 271 -23.24 -6.70 -5.93
N VAL A 272 -23.56 -5.40 -5.97
CA VAL A 272 -23.20 -4.52 -7.09
C VAL A 272 -21.73 -4.14 -6.92
N LEU A 273 -20.93 -4.46 -7.94
CA LEU A 273 -19.49 -4.23 -7.96
C LEU A 273 -19.12 -2.94 -8.70
N GLY A 274 -17.85 -2.54 -8.58
CA GLY A 274 -17.24 -1.44 -9.33
C GLY A 274 -16.96 -0.22 -8.46
N ASP A 275 -17.94 0.21 -7.66
CA ASP A 275 -17.77 1.31 -6.72
C ASP A 275 -17.22 0.86 -5.35
N LYS A 276 -17.45 -0.40 -4.99
CA LYS A 276 -17.00 -1.12 -3.80
C LYS A 276 -16.96 -2.63 -4.09
N GLY A 277 -16.97 -3.45 -3.04
CA GLY A 277 -17.16 -4.88 -3.15
C GLY A 277 -15.88 -5.68 -3.41
N ILE A 278 -14.70 -5.05 -3.43
CA ILE A 278 -13.43 -5.81 -3.41
C ILE A 278 -13.00 -6.01 -1.95
N PHE A 279 -12.62 -7.23 -1.64
CA PHE A 279 -11.98 -7.64 -0.41
C PHE A 279 -10.49 -7.88 -0.67
N SER A 280 -9.61 -7.50 0.26
CA SER A 280 -8.16 -7.74 0.18
C SER A 280 -7.50 -7.65 1.56
N ASN A 281 -6.25 -8.11 1.68
CA ASN A 281 -5.40 -7.91 2.85
C ASN A 281 -4.23 -6.95 2.55
N LEU A 282 -3.36 -6.73 3.56
CA LEU A 282 -2.21 -5.82 3.43
C LEU A 282 -1.22 -6.27 2.36
N HIS A 283 -0.89 -7.56 2.31
CA HIS A 283 0.14 -8.10 1.41
C HIS A 283 -0.30 -8.05 -0.05
N ASP A 284 -1.56 -8.35 -0.34
CA ASP A 284 -2.11 -8.22 -1.68
C ASP A 284 -2.20 -6.76 -2.12
N LEU A 285 -2.60 -5.84 -1.24
CA LEU A 285 -2.57 -4.41 -1.55
C LEU A 285 -1.16 -3.87 -1.76
N TYR A 286 -0.15 -4.46 -1.11
CA TYR A 286 1.25 -4.16 -1.41
C TYR A 286 1.66 -4.69 -2.79
N LYS A 287 1.23 -5.89 -3.20
CA LYS A 287 1.48 -6.39 -4.57
C LYS A 287 0.81 -5.48 -5.61
N TRP A 288 -0.41 -5.03 -5.34
CA TRP A 288 -1.11 -4.02 -6.13
C TRP A 288 -0.34 -2.69 -6.19
N ASP A 289 0.15 -2.20 -5.05
CA ASP A 289 0.99 -0.99 -4.96
C ASP A 289 2.23 -1.10 -5.86
N GLN A 290 2.97 -2.22 -5.76
CA GLN A 290 4.18 -2.44 -6.54
C GLN A 290 3.89 -2.60 -8.04
N ALA A 291 2.79 -3.27 -8.39
CA ALA A 291 2.39 -3.43 -9.79
C ALA A 291 2.16 -2.09 -10.49
N LEU A 292 1.64 -1.09 -9.78
CA LEU A 292 1.40 0.26 -10.29
C LEU A 292 2.67 1.15 -10.35
N TYR A 293 3.86 0.61 -10.03
CA TYR A 293 5.15 1.22 -10.38
C TYR A 293 5.83 0.51 -11.55
N SER A 294 5.18 -0.53 -12.09
CA SER A 294 5.70 -1.37 -13.16
C SER A 294 4.76 -1.35 -14.35
N GLU A 295 5.24 -1.77 -15.51
CA GLU A 295 4.41 -1.91 -16.71
C GLU A 295 3.72 -3.28 -16.81
N LYS A 296 3.51 -3.94 -15.65
CA LYS A 296 2.95 -5.29 -15.59
C LYS A 296 1.45 -5.33 -15.94
N LEU A 297 0.70 -4.28 -15.64
CA LEU A 297 -0.75 -4.19 -15.91
C LEU A 297 -1.09 -3.23 -17.04
N LEU A 298 -0.42 -2.08 -17.09
CA LEU A 298 -0.61 -0.99 -18.04
C LEU A 298 0.74 -0.37 -18.37
N SER A 299 0.86 0.23 -19.54
CA SER A 299 2.00 1.11 -19.82
C SER A 299 2.03 2.31 -18.85
N SER A 300 3.23 2.87 -18.64
CA SER A 300 3.39 4.07 -17.81
C SER A 300 2.57 5.26 -18.37
N GLU A 301 2.43 5.36 -19.69
CA GLU A 301 1.64 6.38 -20.37
C GLU A 301 0.14 6.25 -20.05
N THR A 302 -0.41 5.04 -20.19
CA THR A 302 -1.82 4.78 -19.85
C THR A 302 -2.08 5.02 -18.37
N LEU A 303 -1.17 4.59 -17.48
CA LEU A 303 -1.34 4.76 -16.04
C LEU A 303 -1.36 6.24 -15.64
N GLU A 304 -0.57 7.10 -16.29
CA GLU A 304 -0.57 8.53 -15.98
C GLU A 304 -1.94 9.17 -16.25
N LEU A 305 -2.75 8.66 -17.19
CA LEU A 305 -4.14 9.10 -17.37
C LEU A 305 -4.95 8.98 -16.07
N ALA A 306 -4.71 7.92 -15.27
CA ALA A 306 -5.40 7.72 -14.00
C ALA A 306 -5.00 8.74 -12.94
N TYR A 307 -3.83 9.36 -13.08
CA TYR A 307 -3.26 10.30 -12.11
C TYR A 307 -3.32 11.77 -12.57
N GLN A 308 -3.98 12.03 -13.69
CA GLN A 308 -4.23 13.38 -14.16
C GLN A 308 -5.42 14.01 -13.41
N PRO A 309 -5.29 15.26 -12.93
CA PRO A 309 -6.40 15.95 -12.29
C PRO A 309 -7.49 16.30 -13.31
N LEU A 310 -8.75 16.10 -12.92
CA LEU A 310 -9.91 16.61 -13.64
C LEU A 310 -9.75 18.12 -13.91
N THR A 311 -9.82 18.51 -15.18
CA THR A 311 -9.80 19.92 -15.60
C THR A 311 -11.09 20.24 -16.34
N PHE A 312 -11.81 21.25 -15.85
CA PHE A 312 -13.02 21.76 -16.50
C PHE A 312 -12.68 22.70 -17.66
N SER A 313 -13.65 22.95 -18.56
CA SER A 313 -13.51 23.89 -19.68
C SER A 313 -13.11 25.32 -19.25
N ASN A 314 -13.49 25.73 -18.04
CA ASN A 314 -13.09 27.01 -17.44
C ASN A 314 -11.69 26.99 -16.78
N ARG A 315 -10.87 25.96 -17.05
CA ARG A 315 -9.53 25.73 -16.50
C ARG A 315 -9.46 25.51 -14.99
N ARG A 316 -10.59 25.41 -14.29
CA ARG A 316 -10.60 24.96 -12.90
C ARG A 316 -10.18 23.50 -12.86
N SER A 317 -9.26 23.15 -11.98
CA SER A 317 -8.87 21.76 -11.72
C SER A 317 -9.45 21.26 -10.39
N LEU A 318 -9.71 19.96 -10.33
CA LEU A 318 -9.99 19.24 -9.09
C LEU A 318 -8.98 18.10 -8.95
N PRO A 319 -8.46 17.84 -7.74
CA PRO A 319 -7.44 16.84 -7.53
C PRO A 319 -8.04 15.42 -7.45
N TYR A 320 -8.67 14.99 -8.53
CA TYR A 320 -9.25 13.67 -8.72
C TYR A 320 -8.98 13.19 -10.15
N GLY A 321 -8.35 12.03 -10.29
CA GLY A 321 -8.14 11.31 -11.55
C GLY A 321 -9.07 10.11 -11.66
N PHE A 322 -8.64 9.01 -12.26
CA PHE A 322 -9.48 7.83 -12.47
C PHE A 322 -9.36 6.86 -11.28
N GLY A 323 -10.23 7.03 -10.29
CA GLY A 323 -10.27 6.18 -9.09
C GLY A 323 -9.24 6.59 -8.04
N PHE A 324 -8.46 7.63 -8.33
CA PHE A 324 -7.41 8.18 -7.47
C PHE A 324 -7.70 9.64 -7.15
N ARG A 325 -7.67 9.99 -5.86
CA ARG A 325 -7.48 11.38 -5.42
C ARG A 325 -6.01 11.73 -5.54
N ILE A 326 -5.72 12.99 -5.79
CA ILE A 326 -4.37 13.49 -6.00
C ILE A 326 -4.03 14.45 -4.86
N GLY A 327 -2.81 14.41 -4.39
CA GLY A 327 -2.29 15.34 -3.40
C GLY A 327 -0.84 15.68 -3.70
N ASN A 328 -0.34 16.70 -3.00
CA ASN A 328 1.06 17.05 -2.99
C ASN A 328 1.51 17.14 -1.53
N ARG A 329 2.67 16.57 -1.23
CA ARG A 329 3.29 16.67 0.08
C ARG A 329 4.78 16.90 -0.09
N ASN A 330 5.31 17.98 0.47
CA ASN A 330 6.72 18.34 0.38
C ASN A 330 7.26 18.42 -1.06
N GLY A 331 6.43 18.83 -2.02
CA GLY A 331 6.78 18.89 -3.44
C GLY A 331 6.50 17.61 -4.21
N GLU A 332 6.30 16.48 -3.54
CA GLU A 332 6.05 15.18 -4.17
C GLU A 332 4.56 14.94 -4.45
N LYS A 333 4.24 14.43 -5.65
CA LYS A 333 2.89 13.96 -6.02
C LYS A 333 2.60 12.64 -5.30
N TYR A 334 1.46 12.58 -4.60
CA TYR A 334 0.91 11.33 -4.09
C TYR A 334 -0.52 11.14 -4.58
N VAL A 335 -0.91 9.89 -4.75
CA VAL A 335 -2.26 9.48 -5.11
C VAL A 335 -2.85 8.62 -4.00
N TYR A 336 -4.16 8.72 -3.79
CA TYR A 336 -4.80 8.01 -2.70
C TYR A 336 -6.27 7.74 -2.95
N HIS A 337 -6.84 6.83 -2.17
CA HIS A 337 -8.28 6.77 -1.99
C HIS A 337 -8.61 6.35 -0.56
N HIS A 338 -9.75 6.84 -0.06
CA HIS A 338 -10.33 6.37 1.20
C HIS A 338 -11.57 5.55 0.92
N GLY A 339 -11.87 4.60 1.80
CA GLY A 339 -13.10 3.82 1.76
C GLY A 339 -13.90 4.00 3.05
N LEU A 340 -15.21 3.99 2.91
CA LEU A 340 -16.17 3.83 3.99
C LEU A 340 -17.32 2.97 3.48
N TRP A 341 -17.52 1.80 4.07
CA TRP A 341 -18.64 0.93 3.73
C TRP A 341 -18.93 -0.03 4.87
N GLU A 342 -20.19 -0.19 5.29
CA GLU A 342 -20.63 -1.23 6.23
C GLU A 342 -19.68 -1.54 7.41
N GLY A 343 -19.24 -0.50 8.11
CA GLY A 343 -18.36 -0.65 9.27
C GLY A 343 -16.89 -0.83 8.93
N PHE A 344 -16.49 -0.74 7.66
CA PHE A 344 -15.10 -0.65 7.21
C PHE A 344 -14.70 0.79 6.92
N ARG A 345 -13.46 1.14 7.25
CA ARG A 345 -12.77 2.37 6.85
C ARG A 345 -11.39 2.03 6.34
N THR A 346 -11.11 2.35 5.08
CA THR A 346 -9.82 2.07 4.46
C THR A 346 -9.13 3.35 4.03
N SER A 347 -7.82 3.34 4.01
CA SER A 347 -7.01 4.42 3.46
C SER A 347 -5.81 3.82 2.77
N PHE A 348 -5.63 4.15 1.50
CA PHE A 348 -4.51 3.70 0.71
C PHE A 348 -3.88 4.89 0.00
N ILE A 349 -2.63 5.18 0.36
CA ILE A 349 -1.86 6.35 -0.07
C ILE A 349 -0.58 5.82 -0.73
N ARG A 350 -0.24 6.36 -1.91
CA ARG A 350 0.95 6.02 -2.70
C ARG A 350 1.68 7.29 -3.11
N HIS A 351 2.96 7.40 -2.79
CA HIS A 351 3.83 8.49 -3.19
C HIS A 351 4.62 8.06 -4.44
N ILE A 352 4.33 8.71 -5.57
CA ILE A 352 4.66 8.19 -6.90
C ILE A 352 6.17 8.15 -7.16
N GLU A 353 6.93 9.10 -6.64
CA GLU A 353 8.36 9.23 -6.93
C GLU A 353 9.23 8.46 -5.94
N SER A 354 8.89 8.51 -4.65
CA SER A 354 9.64 7.87 -3.58
C SER A 354 9.33 6.40 -3.37
N GLY A 355 8.22 5.88 -3.93
CA GLY A 355 7.77 4.51 -3.67
C GLY A 355 7.27 4.28 -2.24
N ASN A 356 6.93 5.36 -1.52
CA ASN A 356 6.38 5.26 -0.18
C ASN A 356 4.87 5.03 -0.23
N SER A 357 4.35 4.16 0.61
CA SER A 357 2.91 3.88 0.67
C SER A 357 2.41 3.63 2.08
N ILE A 358 1.15 3.94 2.33
CA ILE A 358 0.47 3.69 3.60
C ILE A 358 -0.85 2.98 3.31
N ILE A 359 -1.02 1.81 3.92
CA ILE A 359 -2.26 1.03 3.84
C ILE A 359 -2.82 0.91 5.26
N LEU A 360 -4.04 1.39 5.47
CA LEU A 360 -4.78 1.27 6.73
C LEU A 360 -6.12 0.63 6.45
N LEU A 361 -6.36 -0.53 7.05
CA LEU A 361 -7.62 -1.27 6.97
C LEU A 361 -8.24 -1.32 8.36
N ASN A 362 -9.41 -0.71 8.53
CA ASN A 362 -10.12 -0.64 9.80
C ASN A 362 -11.49 -1.27 9.61
N ASN A 363 -11.88 -2.24 10.43
CA ASN A 363 -13.20 -2.88 10.40
C ASN A 363 -14.14 -2.31 11.46
N THR A 364 -13.96 -1.02 11.77
CA THR A 364 -14.92 -0.21 12.53
C THR A 364 -15.25 1.11 11.83
N ASN A 365 -16.41 1.68 12.16
CA ASN A 365 -16.82 3.01 11.70
C ASN A 365 -16.09 4.18 12.39
N GLN A 366 -15.04 3.95 13.19
CA GLN A 366 -14.30 5.00 13.90
C GLN A 366 -13.46 5.89 12.97
N GLN A 367 -13.54 7.21 13.15
CA GLN A 367 -12.91 8.20 12.26
C GLN A 367 -11.43 8.47 12.62
N VAL A 368 -10.60 7.43 12.56
CA VAL A 368 -9.19 7.51 13.00
C VAL A 368 -8.17 7.52 11.86
N ASN A 369 -8.48 6.85 10.74
CA ASN A 369 -7.52 6.63 9.66
C ASN A 369 -6.88 7.94 9.19
N ASN A 370 -7.64 9.01 8.97
CA ASN A 370 -7.10 10.30 8.51
C ASN A 370 -6.02 10.87 9.46
N GLN A 371 -6.19 10.73 10.77
CA GLN A 371 -5.21 11.20 11.74
C GLN A 371 -3.99 10.29 11.77
N LEU A 372 -4.19 8.96 11.75
CA LEU A 372 -3.11 7.97 11.66
C LEU A 372 -2.26 8.17 10.40
N VAL A 373 -2.89 8.30 9.22
CA VAL A 373 -2.17 8.58 7.95
C VAL A 373 -1.28 9.80 8.10
N ARG A 374 -1.82 10.92 8.61
CA ARG A 374 -1.03 12.16 8.76
C ARG A 374 0.16 11.96 9.69
N GLN A 375 -0.01 11.26 10.81
CA GLN A 375 1.08 11.01 11.76
C GLN A 375 2.12 10.04 11.21
N ILE A 376 1.70 9.01 10.47
CA ILE A 376 2.61 8.11 9.74
C ILE A 376 3.38 8.87 8.67
N GLN A 377 2.72 9.73 7.89
CA GLN A 377 3.41 10.57 6.90
C GLN A 377 4.42 11.51 7.55
N ASN A 378 4.10 12.11 8.70
CA ASN A 378 5.08 12.92 9.44
C ASN A 378 6.31 12.08 9.84
N ILE A 379 6.11 10.85 10.33
CA ILE A 379 7.22 9.94 10.66
C ILE A 379 8.03 9.58 9.40
N LEU A 380 7.38 9.39 8.26
CA LEU A 380 8.06 9.09 7.00
C LEU A 380 8.90 10.28 6.48
N ASP A 381 8.38 11.50 6.62
CA ASP A 381 9.04 12.75 6.18
C ASP A 381 10.30 13.08 6.99
N GLU A 382 10.39 12.61 8.25
CA GLU A 382 11.59 12.80 9.07
C GLU A 382 12.82 12.17 8.39
N PRO A 383 14.02 12.76 8.50
CA PRO A 383 15.24 12.10 8.09
C PRO A 383 15.39 10.73 8.77
N VAL A 384 16.00 9.76 8.07
CA VAL A 384 16.37 8.50 8.72
C VAL A 384 17.52 8.78 9.68
N GLU A 385 17.32 8.47 10.95
CA GLU A 385 18.35 8.56 11.98
C GLU A 385 18.96 7.17 12.17
N TYR A 386 20.21 7.00 11.76
CA TYR A 386 20.99 5.79 11.99
C TYR A 386 21.73 5.89 13.32
N SER A 387 21.71 4.81 14.11
CA SER A 387 22.54 4.75 15.32
C SER A 387 24.03 4.72 14.93
N PRO A 388 24.95 5.21 15.77
CA PRO A 388 26.38 5.05 15.54
C PRO A 388 26.78 3.59 15.28
N THR A 389 26.15 2.63 15.97
CA THR A 389 26.35 1.20 15.78
C THR A 389 25.94 0.75 14.38
N GLN A 390 24.81 1.22 13.84
CA GLN A 390 24.38 0.89 12.47
C GLN A 390 25.37 1.40 11.44
N ILE A 391 25.87 2.63 11.62
CA ILE A 391 26.84 3.24 10.70
C ILE A 391 28.13 2.40 10.71
N ILE A 392 28.60 1.99 11.88
CA ILE A 392 29.77 1.09 12.03
C ILE A 392 29.50 -0.28 11.39
N ALA A 393 28.35 -0.89 11.67
CA ALA A 393 27.97 -2.19 11.14
C ALA A 393 27.91 -2.20 9.61
N LEU A 394 27.34 -1.14 9.01
CA LEU A 394 27.36 -0.90 7.57
C LEU A 394 28.78 -0.77 7.02
N LYS A 395 29.64 0.00 7.69
CA LYS A 395 31.05 0.16 7.31
C LYS A 395 31.79 -1.17 7.31
N ILE A 396 31.55 -2.03 8.31
CA ILE A 396 32.17 -3.36 8.42
C ILE A 396 31.79 -4.26 7.25
N ILE A 397 30.51 -4.28 6.85
CA ILE A 397 30.08 -5.14 5.74
C ILE A 397 30.53 -4.61 4.38
N GLN A 398 30.69 -3.28 4.24
CA GLN A 398 31.11 -2.64 2.99
C GLN A 398 32.62 -2.71 2.78
N GLU A 399 33.40 -2.38 3.81
CA GLU A 399 34.84 -2.12 3.68
C GLU A 399 35.70 -3.03 4.58
N GLY A 400 35.08 -3.84 5.43
CA GLY A 400 35.76 -4.77 6.31
C GLY A 400 35.97 -4.25 7.74
N ILE A 401 36.50 -5.12 8.59
CA ILE A 401 36.62 -4.89 10.04
C ILE A 401 37.51 -3.68 10.35
N GLU A 402 38.66 -3.56 9.67
CA GLU A 402 39.60 -2.45 9.90
C GLU A 402 38.96 -1.09 9.66
N ALA A 403 38.21 -0.94 8.56
CA ALA A 403 37.50 0.30 8.27
C ALA A 403 36.40 0.61 9.30
N GLY A 404 35.78 -0.43 9.88
CA GLY A 404 34.85 -0.31 11.00
C GLY A 404 35.54 0.14 12.30
N LEU A 405 36.73 -0.41 12.60
CA LEU A 405 37.56 -0.02 13.75
C LEU A 405 38.04 1.42 13.64
N ASP A 406 38.52 1.83 12.46
CA ASP A 406 38.93 3.22 12.19
C ASP A 406 37.76 4.19 12.37
N LEU A 407 36.59 3.85 11.83
CA LEU A 407 35.40 4.66 12.01
C LEU A 407 34.99 4.75 13.48
N TYR A 408 35.01 3.63 14.19
CA TYR A 408 34.72 3.60 15.63
C TYR A 408 35.69 4.48 16.43
N ALA A 409 37.00 4.37 16.18
CA ALA A 409 38.02 5.19 16.84
C ALA A 409 37.81 6.69 16.59
N ASN A 410 37.47 7.08 15.35
CA ASN A 410 37.13 8.46 15.01
C ASN A 410 35.85 8.94 15.73
N MET A 411 34.79 8.13 15.76
CA MET A 411 33.55 8.47 16.46
C MET A 411 33.75 8.58 17.97
N LEU A 412 34.62 7.75 18.55
CA LEU A 412 35.01 7.80 19.96
C LEU A 412 35.77 9.11 20.26
N ALA A 413 36.75 9.48 19.44
CA ALA A 413 37.50 10.73 19.58
C ALA A 413 36.62 11.99 19.47
N GLU A 414 35.56 11.93 18.68
CA GLU A 414 34.58 13.01 18.52
C GLU A 414 33.46 12.99 19.59
N ASN A 415 33.51 12.09 20.57
CA ASN A 415 32.46 11.86 21.57
C ASN A 415 31.07 11.56 20.97
N LYS A 416 31.03 10.98 19.76
CA LYS A 416 29.78 10.57 19.08
C LYS A 416 29.30 9.19 19.51
N ILE A 417 30.16 8.40 20.13
CA ILE A 417 29.85 7.07 20.67
C ILE A 417 30.78 6.77 21.85
N THR A 418 30.30 6.00 22.83
CA THR A 418 31.14 5.49 23.94
C THR A 418 31.49 4.01 23.75
N LEU A 419 30.53 3.21 23.29
CA LEU A 419 30.70 1.84 22.86
C LEU A 419 29.63 1.51 21.82
N PRO A 420 29.91 0.69 20.80
CA PRO A 420 28.87 0.12 19.95
C PRO A 420 27.86 -0.66 20.79
N ASP A 421 26.57 -0.52 20.47
CA ASP A 421 25.52 -1.27 21.15
C ASP A 421 25.66 -2.77 20.81
N ALA A 422 25.97 -3.56 21.84
CA ALA A 422 26.22 -4.99 21.69
C ALA A 422 24.98 -5.72 21.15
N THR A 423 23.79 -5.39 21.68
CA THR A 423 22.52 -5.99 21.26
C THR A 423 22.28 -5.72 19.79
N GLU A 424 22.47 -4.48 19.35
CA GLU A 424 22.28 -4.08 17.97
C GLU A 424 23.28 -4.76 17.01
N LEU A 425 24.56 -4.92 17.41
CA LEU A 425 25.54 -5.68 16.64
C LEU A 425 25.19 -7.17 16.53
N PHE A 426 24.76 -7.80 17.62
CA PHE A 426 24.38 -9.21 17.60
C PHE A 426 23.10 -9.45 16.80
N GLU A 427 22.11 -8.56 16.90
CA GLU A 427 20.91 -8.61 16.06
C GLU A 427 21.27 -8.45 14.57
N PHE A 428 22.17 -7.53 14.25
CA PHE A 428 22.66 -7.36 12.88
C PHE A 428 23.42 -8.59 12.37
N ALA A 429 24.29 -9.19 13.20
CA ALA A 429 25.01 -10.41 12.87
C ALA A 429 24.07 -11.61 12.70
N ALA A 430 23.07 -11.75 13.58
CA ALA A 430 22.05 -12.78 13.48
C ALA A 430 21.22 -12.63 12.20
N LEU A 431 20.87 -11.40 11.83
CA LEU A 431 20.20 -11.09 10.58
C LEU A 431 21.05 -11.51 9.37
N LEU A 432 22.34 -11.13 9.35
CA LEU A 432 23.28 -11.54 8.31
C LEU A 432 23.39 -13.07 8.21
N ALA A 433 23.42 -13.79 9.33
CA ALA A 433 23.42 -15.25 9.32
C ALA A 433 22.11 -15.83 8.74
N GLN A 434 20.96 -15.25 9.09
CA GLN A 434 19.65 -15.66 8.58
C GLN A 434 19.53 -15.45 7.07
N ILE A 435 20.14 -14.39 6.54
CA ILE A 435 20.21 -14.12 5.09
C ILE A 435 21.38 -14.84 4.41
N ASN A 436 21.88 -15.92 5.02
CA ASN A 436 22.95 -16.78 4.50
C ASN A 436 24.25 -16.02 4.16
N LYS A 437 24.61 -15.03 4.99
CA LYS A 437 25.88 -14.28 4.96
C LYS A 437 26.73 -14.52 6.22
N PRO A 438 27.06 -15.77 6.56
CA PRO A 438 27.75 -16.10 7.81
C PRO A 438 29.16 -15.47 7.87
N ALA A 439 29.82 -15.25 6.73
CA ALA A 439 31.11 -14.57 6.69
C ALA A 439 30.99 -13.10 7.14
N LEU A 440 29.94 -12.40 6.71
CA LEU A 440 29.67 -11.02 7.13
C LEU A 440 29.23 -10.98 8.60
N ALA A 441 28.37 -11.91 9.04
CA ALA A 441 28.00 -12.04 10.44
C ALA A 441 29.22 -12.20 11.36
N ASN A 442 30.15 -13.08 10.99
CA ASN A 442 31.38 -13.31 11.73
C ASN A 442 32.29 -12.06 11.77
N ARG A 443 32.28 -11.21 10.74
CA ARG A 443 33.02 -9.93 10.77
C ARG A 443 32.47 -8.99 11.84
N VAL A 444 31.15 -8.89 11.95
CA VAL A 444 30.47 -8.04 12.93
C VAL A 444 30.72 -8.56 14.35
N ILE A 445 30.66 -9.88 14.56
CA ILE A 445 30.98 -10.52 15.85
C ILE A 445 32.45 -10.29 16.23
N LYS A 446 33.39 -10.51 15.30
CA LYS A 446 34.82 -10.30 15.54
C LYS A 446 35.15 -8.83 15.85
N PHE A 447 34.47 -7.89 15.20
CA PHE A 447 34.58 -6.47 15.55
C PHE A 447 34.18 -6.23 17.01
N TYR A 448 33.04 -6.77 17.45
CA TYR A 448 32.59 -6.66 18.85
C TYR A 448 33.62 -7.24 19.83
N GLU A 449 34.12 -8.44 19.57
CA GLU A 449 35.17 -9.07 20.39
C GLU A 449 36.43 -8.19 20.49
N THR A 450 36.85 -7.60 19.37
CA THR A 450 38.05 -6.75 19.31
C THR A 450 37.87 -5.48 20.16
N THR A 451 36.71 -4.83 20.06
CA THR A 451 36.42 -3.58 20.80
C THR A 451 36.09 -3.80 22.28
N SER A 452 35.66 -5.00 22.67
CA SER A 452 35.42 -5.35 24.07
C SER A 452 36.71 -5.76 24.80
N LEU A 453 37.58 -6.53 24.15
CA LEU A 453 38.88 -6.96 24.70
C LEU A 453 39.90 -5.82 24.87
N SER A 454 39.85 -4.79 24.02
CA SER A 454 40.71 -3.59 24.16
C SER A 454 40.40 -2.79 25.43
N ARG A 455 39.25 -3.03 26.08
CA ARG A 455 38.84 -2.34 27.31
C ARG A 455 39.34 -3.04 28.58
N ASP A 456 39.39 -4.37 28.57
CA ASP A 456 39.93 -5.15 29.69
C ASP A 456 41.45 -4.99 29.85
N THR A 457 42.12 -4.52 28.80
CA THR A 457 43.56 -4.22 28.79
C THR A 457 43.88 -2.76 29.17
N GLU A 458 42.88 -1.89 29.29
CA GLU A 458 43.02 -0.47 29.67
C GLU A 458 42.50 -0.14 31.09
N LEU A 459 42.14 -1.12 31.92
CA LEU A 459 42.03 -0.90 33.37
C LEU A 459 43.45 -0.70 33.94
N PRO A 460 43.84 0.52 34.38
CA PRO A 460 45.09 0.66 35.10
C PRO A 460 44.93 -0.13 36.39
N LEU A 461 45.85 -1.06 36.62
CA LEU A 461 46.24 -1.50 37.95
C LEU A 461 46.48 -0.24 38.80
N ALA A 462 45.44 0.22 39.51
CA ALA A 462 45.60 1.06 40.67
C ALA A 462 46.34 0.21 41.70
N LYS A 463 47.68 0.28 41.64
CA LYS A 463 48.58 -0.21 42.67
C LYS A 463 48.27 0.51 43.97
N ASN A 464 47.98 -0.28 45.00
CA ASN A 464 48.18 -0.10 46.45
C ASN A 464 48.01 1.29 47.05
#